data_AF-A0AAD1ZMB8-F1
#
_entry.id   AF-A0AAD1ZMB8-F1
#
_cell.length_a   1.000
_cell.length_b   1.000
_cell.length_c   1.000
_cell.angle_alpha   90.00
_cell.angle_beta   90.00
_cell.angle_gamma   90.00
#
_symmetry.space_group_name_H-M   'P 1'
#
loop_
_entity.id
_entity.type
_entity.pdbx_description
1 polymer ?
#
loop_
_entity_poly.entity_id
_entity_poly.type
_entity_poly.pdbx_seq_one_letter_code
_entity_poly.pdbx_strand_id
1 'polypeptide(L)'
;MAAIAETPIVADPAPTKKGRSKRALKQKNPSLNEANIMAGAVVEPAPVAALNSSGKENHESLSQPKSQKKTKKGASKAKQQSSEAFSFEKELQEMQEKLEKMKIEKEQTEELLKVREEALKQKEEEQEKLKIEFKKLQKIKEFKPNMTFPVSFTLKDLEQEKKDKKKGDFSKKKPSPPYVLWCKDQWNEVKKAYPDADFKEMANLLGSKWKTVSAEEKKPYEERYRAEKEVYLKIVGNEKRDHEALKLLEEEQKQKTAMHLLEEYLQFKQEAEIENKKKTKKVKDPLKPKQPMSAYFVFANERRAILLSQNKNIFEVAKITGEEWKNLTEAQRAPYEQMAMKNKERYAQEMEVYNHKKDEEAANLKKEDEELMKLRKQEALQLLKKKEKTENLIKKTKENRQKKKKDKGEKIVDPNKPKKPASSFLLFSNETKKNLSGERPGINNSTLNALISVKWKELGEQEKQIWKDKAAEAMEAYKKELEAYNKSVVETENKNQKQ
;
A
#
# COMPACT_ATOMS: atom_id res chain seq x y z
N MET A 1 33.82 75.61 -11.72
CA MET A 1 33.06 75.69 -12.99
C MET A 1 31.75 74.96 -12.76
N ALA A 2 30.76 75.74 -12.34
CA ALA A 2 29.56 76.08 -13.14
C ALA A 2 28.54 74.93 -13.06
N ALA A 3 27.54 74.97 -12.16
CA ALA A 3 26.41 75.91 -12.06
C ALA A 3 25.14 75.23 -12.63
N ILE A 4 24.13 74.96 -11.77
CA ILE A 4 22.79 75.64 -11.75
C ILE A 4 21.85 75.02 -12.81
N ALA A 5 20.57 74.75 -12.62
CA ALA A 5 19.55 74.63 -11.56
C ALA A 5 18.27 74.11 -12.30
N GLU A 6 17.22 73.56 -11.69
CA GLU A 6 16.02 74.21 -11.09
C GLU A 6 15.01 73.03 -10.89
N THR A 7 14.51 72.60 -9.71
CA THR A 7 13.51 73.14 -8.74
C THR A 7 12.07 73.32 -9.28
N PRO A 8 10.97 73.43 -8.47
CA PRO A 8 10.65 72.96 -7.09
C PRO A 8 9.17 72.47 -6.86
N ILE A 9 8.87 71.70 -5.77
CA ILE A 9 8.06 71.97 -4.52
C ILE A 9 6.51 72.09 -4.66
N VAL A 10 5.69 71.41 -3.83
CA VAL A 10 4.88 71.88 -2.64
C VAL A 10 4.05 70.65 -2.17
N ALA A 11 3.67 70.33 -0.92
CA ALA A 11 4.03 70.64 0.47
C ALA A 11 3.25 69.64 1.37
N ASP A 12 3.79 69.35 2.55
CA ASP A 12 3.23 68.51 3.65
C ASP A 12 2.18 69.28 4.48
N PRO A 13 1.32 68.66 5.33
CA PRO A 13 1.76 68.36 6.71
C PRO A 13 1.07 67.19 7.49
N ALA A 14 1.80 66.60 8.44
CA ALA A 14 1.30 65.83 9.61
C ALA A 14 0.84 66.80 10.75
N PRO A 15 0.43 66.43 12.02
CA PRO A 15 0.48 65.14 12.75
C PRO A 15 -0.68 64.87 13.77
N THR A 16 -0.62 63.74 14.54
CA THR A 16 -1.01 63.51 15.99
C THR A 16 -1.41 62.03 16.20
N LYS A 17 -0.75 61.16 17.00
CA LYS A 17 -0.44 60.98 18.45
C LYS A 17 -1.60 60.52 19.37
N LYS A 18 -1.32 59.39 20.09
CA LYS A 18 -1.92 58.78 21.33
C LYS A 18 -3.10 57.82 21.11
N GLY A 19 -3.27 56.69 21.81
CA GLY A 19 -2.66 56.25 23.07
C GLY A 19 -2.94 54.77 23.41
N ARG A 20 -2.41 54.35 24.57
CA ARG A 20 -2.29 53.01 25.14
C ARG A 20 -3.28 52.86 26.32
N SER A 21 -3.98 51.73 26.48
CA SER A 21 -4.51 51.22 27.77
C SER A 21 -5.07 49.79 27.58
N LYS A 22 -4.53 48.74 28.23
CA LYS A 22 -4.77 48.23 29.60
C LYS A 22 -6.21 47.69 29.87
N ARG A 23 -6.28 46.35 29.97
CA ARG A 23 -7.06 45.43 30.85
C ARG A 23 -8.44 45.86 31.39
N ALA A 24 -9.40 44.92 31.31
CA ALA A 24 -10.46 44.75 32.29
C ALA A 24 -10.72 43.26 32.62
N LEU A 25 -11.13 43.02 33.86
CA LEU A 25 -11.27 41.76 34.58
C LEU A 25 -12.74 41.30 34.64
N LYS A 26 -12.94 39.96 34.67
CA LYS A 26 -14.03 39.18 35.29
C LYS A 26 -15.50 39.41 34.86
N GLN A 27 -16.19 38.29 34.66
CA GLN A 27 -17.32 37.87 35.50
C GLN A 27 -17.39 36.33 35.56
N LYS A 28 -17.92 35.81 36.67
CA LYS A 28 -17.93 34.42 37.13
C LYS A 28 -19.38 34.03 37.49
N ASN A 29 -19.65 32.72 37.42
CA ASN A 29 -20.69 31.92 38.13
C ASN A 29 -22.12 31.89 37.53
N PRO A 30 -23.01 30.97 37.97
CA PRO A 30 -22.86 29.52 38.27
C PRO A 30 -24.10 28.69 37.79
N SER A 31 -24.09 27.34 37.93
CA SER A 31 -25.27 26.49 38.24
C SER A 31 -24.85 25.00 38.19
N LEU A 32 -24.60 24.34 39.32
CA LEU A 32 -25.49 23.39 40.03
C LEU A 32 -25.86 22.13 39.25
N ASN A 33 -25.30 21.00 39.68
CA ASN A 33 -26.08 19.88 40.20
C ASN A 33 -25.22 19.03 41.16
N GLU A 34 -25.57 19.13 42.45
CA GLU A 34 -25.48 18.10 43.49
C GLU A 34 -26.45 16.95 43.12
N ALA A 35 -26.51 15.74 43.69
CA ALA A 35 -25.92 15.06 44.83
C ALA A 35 -26.10 13.54 44.57
N ASN A 36 -25.26 12.69 45.15
CA ASN A 36 -25.78 11.68 46.09
C ASN A 36 -24.66 11.07 46.93
N ILE A 37 -24.79 11.27 48.24
CA ILE A 37 -24.05 10.61 49.32
C ILE A 37 -25.03 9.63 49.94
N MET A 38 -24.63 8.40 50.23
CA MET A 38 -24.92 7.79 51.52
C MET A 38 -24.04 6.57 51.80
N ALA A 39 -23.52 6.58 53.03
CA ALA A 39 -22.75 5.53 53.66
C ALA A 39 -23.65 4.39 54.15
N GLY A 40 -23.08 3.20 54.28
CA GLY A 40 -23.67 2.06 54.96
C GLY A 40 -22.57 1.10 55.40
N ALA A 41 -22.57 0.77 56.69
CA ALA A 41 -21.50 0.07 57.39
C ALA A 41 -22.02 -1.28 57.92
N VAL A 42 -21.12 -2.28 57.94
CA VAL A 42 -20.94 -3.32 58.99
C VAL A 42 -21.79 -4.62 58.94
N VAL A 43 -21.09 -5.72 59.29
CA VAL A 43 -21.46 -7.12 59.64
C VAL A 43 -21.96 -8.02 58.47
N GLU A 44 -21.62 -9.31 58.29
CA GLU A 44 -21.33 -10.46 59.18
C GLU A 44 -20.72 -11.66 58.36
N PRO A 45 -20.65 -12.93 58.81
CA PRO A 45 -19.46 -13.61 59.33
C PRO A 45 -18.96 -14.83 58.49
N ALA A 46 -17.78 -15.36 58.83
CA ALA A 46 -17.45 -16.80 58.74
C ALA A 46 -17.85 -17.44 60.10
N PRO A 47 -18.17 -18.76 60.28
CA PRO A 47 -17.26 -19.88 59.93
C PRO A 47 -17.92 -21.29 59.75
N VAL A 48 -17.12 -22.31 59.38
CA VAL A 48 -16.97 -23.65 60.05
C VAL A 48 -15.86 -24.42 59.29
N ALA A 49 -14.68 -24.67 59.87
CA ALA A 49 -14.32 -25.75 60.82
C ALA A 49 -14.38 -27.15 60.16
N ALA A 50 -13.22 -27.71 59.78
CA ALA A 50 -12.37 -28.63 60.56
C ALA A 50 -12.70 -30.10 60.19
N LEU A 51 -11.74 -30.99 59.89
CA LEU A 51 -10.68 -31.45 60.79
C LEU A 51 -9.53 -32.16 60.04
N ASN A 52 -8.33 -31.99 60.62
CA ASN A 52 -7.23 -32.94 60.76
C ASN A 52 -6.35 -33.27 59.54
N SER A 53 -5.02 -33.37 59.65
CA SER A 53 -4.11 -33.24 60.80
C SER A 53 -2.66 -33.20 60.30
N SER A 54 -1.77 -32.53 61.05
CA SER A 54 -0.35 -32.87 61.32
C SER A 54 0.55 -33.33 60.14
N GLY A 55 1.69 -32.74 59.83
CA GLY A 55 2.62 -31.91 60.58
C GLY A 55 4.03 -32.17 60.05
N LYS A 56 4.87 -31.12 60.02
CA LYS A 56 6.34 -31.09 60.22
C LYS A 56 7.25 -32.00 59.36
N GLU A 57 8.47 -31.66 58.95
CA GLU A 57 9.38 -30.51 59.06
C GLU A 57 10.61 -30.89 58.20
N ASN A 58 11.24 -29.89 57.59
CA ASN A 58 12.69 -29.69 57.38
C ASN A 58 13.58 -30.68 56.60
N HIS A 59 14.09 -30.15 55.47
CA HIS A 59 15.50 -29.87 55.14
C HIS A 59 16.59 -30.39 56.09
N GLU A 60 17.69 -30.95 55.55
CA GLU A 60 19.01 -30.27 55.56
C GLU A 60 20.03 -31.00 54.66
N SER A 61 20.82 -30.21 53.95
CA SER A 61 22.07 -30.60 53.28
C SER A 61 23.21 -30.64 54.29
N LEU A 62 24.24 -31.49 54.10
CA LEU A 62 25.59 -31.12 54.55
C LEU A 62 26.68 -31.98 53.89
N SER A 63 27.74 -31.26 53.52
CA SER A 63 28.97 -31.73 52.91
C SER A 63 30.13 -31.67 53.93
N GLN A 64 31.08 -32.62 53.81
CA GLN A 64 32.50 -32.61 54.25
C GLN A 64 32.84 -32.87 55.75
N PRO A 65 34.12 -33.14 56.13
CA PRO A 65 35.03 -34.21 55.69
C PRO A 65 35.87 -34.85 56.86
N LYS A 66 36.75 -35.81 56.49
CA LYS A 66 38.04 -36.22 57.13
C LYS A 66 38.10 -36.90 58.51
N SER A 67 38.87 -37.98 58.48
CA SER A 67 39.29 -38.91 59.54
C SER A 67 40.38 -38.35 60.47
N GLN A 68 40.48 -38.87 61.72
CA GLN A 68 41.69 -39.50 62.29
C GLN A 68 41.48 -40.19 63.67
N LYS A 69 41.81 -41.50 63.69
CA LYS A 69 42.41 -42.39 64.73
C LYS A 69 42.23 -42.13 66.24
N LYS A 70 41.81 -43.17 67.00
CA LYS A 70 42.69 -44.16 67.71
C LYS A 70 41.89 -45.27 68.46
N THR A 71 42.27 -46.53 68.20
CA THR A 71 42.43 -47.73 69.10
C THR A 71 41.31 -48.11 70.10
N LYS A 72 40.80 -49.36 70.21
CA LYS A 72 41.49 -50.62 70.64
C LYS A 72 40.53 -51.85 70.56
N LYS A 73 41.07 -53.00 70.11
CA LYS A 73 40.89 -54.44 70.49
C LYS A 73 39.52 -55.08 70.81
N GLY A 74 39.32 -56.27 70.23
CA GLY A 74 38.55 -57.42 70.76
C GLY A 74 37.68 -58.10 69.69
N ALA A 75 38.14 -59.18 69.04
CA ALA A 75 37.60 -60.56 69.13
C ALA A 75 36.06 -60.64 69.00
N SER A 76 35.44 -61.34 68.05
CA SER A 76 35.65 -62.73 67.65
C SER A 76 34.84 -63.04 66.37
N LYS A 77 35.37 -63.94 65.56
CA LYS A 77 34.84 -64.39 64.26
C LYS A 77 34.10 -65.71 64.48
N ALA A 78 32.76 -65.73 64.41
CA ALA A 78 31.94 -66.94 64.19
C ALA A 78 30.43 -66.61 64.10
N LYS A 79 30.01 -65.79 63.12
CA LYS A 79 28.61 -65.76 62.62
C LYS A 79 28.50 -65.04 61.28
N GLN A 80 29.35 -65.41 60.32
CA GLN A 80 29.26 -64.93 58.93
C GLN A 80 28.83 -66.11 58.09
N GLN A 81 27.54 -66.20 57.78
CA GLN A 81 27.03 -66.92 56.58
C GLN A 81 25.50 -66.81 56.44
N SER A 82 24.74 -66.47 57.50
CA SER A 82 23.29 -66.21 57.38
C SER A 82 22.87 -64.74 57.50
N SER A 83 23.71 -63.86 58.05
CA SER A 83 23.47 -62.40 58.11
C SER A 83 24.01 -61.65 56.89
N GLU A 84 25.01 -62.20 56.19
CA GLU A 84 25.56 -61.63 54.96
C GLU A 84 24.62 -61.82 53.76
N ALA A 85 23.85 -62.92 53.70
CA ALA A 85 22.84 -63.13 52.67
C ALA A 85 21.68 -62.13 52.76
N PHE A 86 21.18 -61.86 53.99
CA PHE A 86 20.15 -60.84 54.22
C PHE A 86 20.67 -59.40 54.00
N SER A 87 21.96 -59.17 54.28
CA SER A 87 22.63 -57.90 53.98
C SER A 87 22.80 -57.69 52.47
N PHE A 88 23.13 -58.75 51.73
CA PHE A 88 23.31 -58.69 50.28
C PHE A 88 21.97 -58.54 49.54
N GLU A 89 20.91 -59.21 49.99
CA GLU A 89 19.55 -59.05 49.45
C GLU A 89 19.08 -57.60 49.61
N LYS A 90 19.33 -57.01 50.79
CA LYS A 90 19.00 -55.61 51.07
C LYS A 90 19.84 -54.64 50.24
N GLU A 91 21.12 -54.93 50.04
CA GLU A 91 22.02 -54.13 49.19
C GLU A 91 21.64 -54.23 47.70
N LEU A 92 21.17 -55.39 47.24
CA LEU A 92 20.62 -55.60 45.90
C LEU A 92 19.30 -54.85 45.72
N GLN A 93 18.43 -54.86 46.72
CA GLN A 93 17.16 -54.13 46.72
C GLN A 93 17.39 -52.61 46.72
N GLU A 94 18.33 -52.11 47.53
CA GLU A 94 18.75 -50.69 47.50
C GLU A 94 19.37 -50.29 46.15
N MET A 95 20.11 -51.20 45.49
CA MET A 95 20.64 -50.97 44.15
C MET A 95 19.52 -50.92 43.09
N GLN A 96 18.52 -51.80 43.20
CA GLN A 96 17.35 -51.81 42.33
C GLN A 96 16.50 -50.53 42.49
N GLU A 97 16.25 -50.10 43.74
CA GLU A 97 15.54 -48.85 44.04
C GLU A 97 16.31 -47.62 43.54
N LYS A 98 17.65 -47.62 43.66
CA LYS A 98 18.49 -46.55 43.11
C LYS A 98 18.43 -46.50 41.58
N LEU A 99 18.41 -47.65 40.92
CA LEU A 99 18.24 -47.75 39.47
C LEU A 99 16.85 -47.27 39.03
N GLU A 100 15.81 -47.59 39.78
CA GLU A 100 14.45 -47.12 39.51
C GLU A 100 14.31 -45.62 39.72
N LYS A 101 14.90 -45.08 40.79
CA LYS A 101 14.98 -43.63 41.04
C LYS A 101 15.72 -42.90 39.91
N MET A 102 16.83 -43.47 39.41
CA MET A 102 17.55 -42.91 38.26
C MET A 102 16.73 -42.97 36.96
N LYS A 103 15.89 -43.99 36.77
CA LYS A 103 14.97 -44.08 35.62
C LYS A 103 13.90 -42.99 35.70
N ILE A 104 13.30 -42.79 36.87
CA ILE A 104 12.28 -41.75 37.11
C ILE A 104 12.88 -40.36 36.94
N GLU A 105 14.07 -40.11 37.50
CA GLU A 105 14.77 -38.83 37.34
C GLU A 105 15.09 -38.55 35.87
N LYS A 106 15.53 -39.58 35.12
CA LYS A 106 15.75 -39.47 33.68
C LYS A 106 14.45 -39.15 32.93
N GLU A 107 13.34 -39.82 33.26
CA GLU A 107 12.03 -39.59 32.64
C GLU A 107 11.52 -38.16 32.93
N GLN A 108 11.67 -37.67 34.17
CA GLN A 108 11.34 -36.29 34.53
C GLN A 108 12.20 -35.27 33.77
N THR A 109 13.49 -35.54 33.57
CA THR A 109 14.34 -34.66 32.76
C THR A 109 13.97 -34.68 31.27
N GLU A 110 13.56 -35.83 30.74
CA GLU A 110 13.10 -35.98 29.36
C GLU A 110 11.76 -35.25 29.13
N GLU A 111 10.86 -35.32 30.11
CA GLU A 111 9.59 -34.60 30.08
C GLU A 111 9.79 -33.08 30.18
N LEU A 112 10.69 -32.62 31.04
CA LEU A 112 11.09 -31.21 31.10
C LEU A 112 11.73 -30.72 29.78
N LEU A 113 12.50 -31.57 29.11
CA LEU A 113 13.05 -31.28 27.78
C LEU A 113 11.95 -31.20 26.72
N LYS A 114 10.98 -32.14 26.72
CA LYS A 114 9.82 -32.08 25.81
C LYS A 114 8.99 -30.82 26.02
N VAL A 115 8.70 -30.44 27.26
CA VAL A 115 7.98 -29.19 27.57
C VAL A 115 8.76 -27.96 27.08
N ARG A 116 10.09 -27.97 27.22
CA ARG A 116 10.95 -26.88 26.73
C ARG A 116 10.98 -26.82 25.21
N GLU A 117 11.04 -27.95 24.53
CA GLU A 117 11.01 -28.04 23.06
C GLU A 117 9.65 -27.61 22.51
N GLU A 118 8.56 -27.99 23.17
CA GLU A 118 7.20 -27.59 22.79
C GLU A 118 6.98 -26.08 23.02
N ALA A 119 7.52 -25.52 24.10
CA ALA A 119 7.53 -24.07 24.34
C ALA A 119 8.38 -23.30 23.32
N LEU A 120 9.49 -23.89 22.84
CA LEU A 120 10.30 -23.30 21.76
C LEU A 120 9.55 -23.33 20.43
N LYS A 121 8.87 -24.44 20.12
CA LYS A 121 8.04 -24.58 18.92
C LYS A 121 6.89 -23.58 18.91
N GLN A 122 6.21 -23.36 20.04
CA GLN A 122 5.18 -22.32 20.17
C GLN A 122 5.74 -20.91 19.94
N LYS A 123 6.94 -20.62 20.44
CA LYS A 123 7.62 -19.33 20.19
C LYS A 123 8.02 -19.16 18.73
N GLU A 124 8.45 -20.21 18.05
CA GLU A 124 8.76 -20.17 16.62
C GLU A 124 7.50 -19.93 15.78
N GLU A 125 6.39 -20.62 16.09
CA GLU A 125 5.09 -20.40 15.44
C GLU A 125 4.56 -18.98 15.68
N GLU A 126 4.73 -18.43 16.88
CA GLU A 126 4.35 -17.06 17.21
C GLU A 126 5.24 -16.03 16.48
N GLN A 127 6.54 -16.27 16.40
CA GLN A 127 7.45 -15.46 15.58
C GLN A 127 7.11 -15.54 14.09
N GLU A 128 6.69 -16.69 13.59
CA GLU A 128 6.27 -16.86 12.19
C GLU A 128 4.95 -16.14 11.91
N LYS A 129 3.97 -16.21 12.84
CA LYS A 129 2.74 -15.41 12.80
C LYS A 129 3.06 -13.91 12.80
N LEU A 130 3.96 -13.45 13.67
CA LEU A 130 4.41 -12.06 13.72
C LEU A 130 5.15 -11.65 12.44
N LYS A 131 5.96 -12.52 11.83
CA LYS A 131 6.57 -12.28 10.51
C LYS A 131 5.54 -12.19 9.40
N ILE A 132 4.50 -13.03 9.43
CA ILE A 132 3.38 -13.00 8.48
C ILE A 132 2.56 -11.72 8.66
N GLU A 133 2.25 -11.32 9.90
CA GLU A 133 1.59 -10.06 10.21
C GLU A 133 2.45 -8.87 9.82
N PHE A 134 3.75 -8.89 10.12
CA PHE A 134 4.69 -7.86 9.69
C PHE A 134 4.76 -7.79 8.16
N LYS A 135 4.74 -8.92 7.45
CA LYS A 135 4.69 -8.96 5.99
C LYS A 135 3.35 -8.50 5.45
N LYS A 136 2.22 -8.76 6.13
CA LYS A 136 0.90 -8.19 5.81
C LYS A 136 0.89 -6.68 6.02
N LEU A 137 1.41 -6.20 7.15
CA LEU A 137 1.55 -4.78 7.48
C LEU A 137 2.53 -4.10 6.54
N GLN A 138 3.62 -4.74 6.16
CA GLN A 138 4.55 -4.27 5.15
C GLN A 138 3.89 -4.26 3.76
N LYS A 139 2.99 -5.19 3.44
CA LYS A 139 2.19 -5.19 2.20
C LYS A 139 1.08 -4.14 2.20
N ILE A 140 0.56 -3.78 3.38
CA ILE A 140 -0.37 -2.66 3.63
C ILE A 140 0.39 -1.32 3.60
N LYS A 141 1.65 -1.28 4.04
CA LYS A 141 2.52 -0.08 4.04
C LYS A 141 3.24 0.12 2.69
N GLU A 142 3.53 -0.98 1.98
CA GLU A 142 3.88 -1.06 0.56
C GLU A 142 2.63 -1.12 -0.32
N PHE A 143 1.45 -0.81 0.22
CA PHE A 143 0.29 -0.48 -0.59
C PHE A 143 0.66 0.72 -1.45
N LYS A 144 1.25 0.42 -2.60
CA LYS A 144 1.09 1.18 -3.82
C LYS A 144 -0.37 0.96 -4.14
N PRO A 145 -1.25 1.95 -3.96
CA PRO A 145 -2.57 1.86 -4.54
C PRO A 145 -2.30 1.52 -5.99
N ASN A 146 -2.77 0.36 -6.43
CA ASN A 146 -2.78 0.10 -7.85
C ASN A 146 -3.61 1.24 -8.45
N MET A 147 -2.95 2.19 -9.09
CA MET A 147 -3.57 3.32 -9.79
C MET A 147 -4.40 2.83 -10.99
N THR A 148 -4.65 1.53 -11.14
CA THR A 148 -5.85 1.07 -11.81
C THR A 148 -7.03 1.27 -10.87
N PHE A 149 -7.57 2.49 -10.90
CA PHE A 149 -8.98 2.64 -10.63
C PHE A 149 -9.73 1.72 -11.61
N PRO A 150 -10.53 0.75 -11.15
CA PRO A 150 -11.70 0.40 -11.91
C PRO A 150 -12.59 1.64 -11.80
N VAL A 151 -12.40 2.59 -12.71
CA VAL A 151 -13.58 3.33 -13.13
C VAL A 151 -14.50 2.21 -13.58
N SER A 152 -15.59 2.01 -12.87
CA SER A 152 -16.66 1.10 -13.24
C SER A 152 -17.33 1.65 -14.50
N PHE A 153 -16.58 1.87 -15.58
CA PHE A 153 -17.06 1.56 -16.90
C PHE A 153 -17.14 0.04 -16.91
N THR A 154 -18.31 -0.46 -16.56
CA THR A 154 -18.61 -1.87 -16.78
C THR A 154 -18.33 -2.17 -18.26
N LEU A 155 -17.98 -3.40 -18.59
CA LEU A 155 -17.86 -3.83 -19.99
C LEU A 155 -19.11 -3.44 -20.80
N LYS A 156 -20.28 -3.35 -20.14
CA LYS A 156 -21.51 -2.79 -20.69
C LYS A 156 -21.41 -1.31 -21.04
N ASP A 157 -20.82 -0.45 -20.22
CA ASP A 157 -20.65 0.98 -20.50
C ASP A 157 -19.66 1.25 -21.63
N LEU A 158 -18.57 0.46 -21.71
CA LEU A 158 -17.62 0.51 -22.84
C LEU A 158 -18.24 -0.09 -24.12
N GLU A 159 -19.11 -1.09 -24.02
CA GLU A 159 -19.89 -1.62 -25.15
C GLU A 159 -20.99 -0.65 -25.60
N GLN A 160 -21.60 0.08 -24.66
CA GLN A 160 -22.61 1.10 -24.93
C GLN A 160 -21.96 2.31 -25.61
N GLU A 161 -20.84 2.81 -25.08
CA GLU A 161 -20.09 3.92 -25.69
C GLU A 161 -19.49 3.52 -27.06
N LYS A 162 -19.11 2.24 -27.24
CA LYS A 162 -18.73 1.69 -28.55
C LYS A 162 -19.91 1.53 -29.49
N LYS A 163 -21.11 1.15 -29.01
CA LYS A 163 -22.36 1.09 -29.81
C LYS A 163 -22.82 2.49 -30.24
N ASP A 164 -22.71 3.47 -29.35
CA ASP A 164 -23.06 4.88 -29.59
C ASP A 164 -22.03 5.56 -30.52
N LYS A 165 -20.75 5.16 -30.48
CA LYS A 165 -19.76 5.53 -31.50
C LYS A 165 -19.97 4.80 -32.83
N LYS A 166 -20.54 3.58 -32.84
CA LYS A 166 -20.82 2.77 -34.06
C LYS A 166 -22.04 3.25 -34.84
N LYS A 167 -23.08 3.70 -34.14
CA LYS A 167 -24.20 4.49 -34.70
C LYS A 167 -23.84 5.96 -34.53
N GLY A 168 -22.97 6.50 -35.39
CA GLY A 168 -22.50 7.88 -35.25
C GLY A 168 -23.66 8.83 -34.89
N ASP A 169 -23.68 9.27 -33.64
CA ASP A 169 -24.82 9.92 -33.02
C ASP A 169 -25.13 11.22 -33.77
N PHE A 170 -26.16 11.18 -34.62
CA PHE A 170 -26.56 12.30 -35.46
C PHE A 170 -27.08 13.47 -34.62
N SER A 171 -27.42 13.26 -33.35
CA SER A 171 -27.87 14.30 -32.43
C SER A 171 -26.75 15.23 -31.94
N LYS A 172 -25.48 14.81 -32.08
CA LYS A 172 -24.27 15.62 -31.78
C LYS A 172 -23.72 16.38 -32.98
N LYS A 173 -24.27 16.16 -34.18
CA LYS A 173 -23.88 16.90 -35.38
C LYS A 173 -24.73 18.15 -35.48
N LYS A 174 -24.11 19.27 -35.87
CA LYS A 174 -24.84 20.51 -36.11
C LYS A 174 -25.99 20.23 -37.11
N PRO A 175 -27.22 20.69 -36.82
CA PRO A 175 -28.35 20.50 -37.72
C PRO A 175 -28.06 21.05 -39.11
N SER A 176 -28.58 20.37 -40.13
CA SER A 176 -28.40 20.78 -41.52
C SER A 176 -29.26 22.01 -41.82
N PRO A 177 -28.72 23.05 -42.47
CA PRO A 177 -29.50 24.24 -42.83
C PRO A 177 -30.73 23.92 -43.69
N PRO A 178 -31.78 24.76 -43.69
CA PRO A 178 -33.06 24.50 -44.38
C PRO A 178 -32.89 24.13 -45.87
N TYR A 179 -32.00 24.82 -46.58
CA TYR A 179 -31.67 24.53 -47.99
C TYR A 179 -31.12 23.12 -48.19
N VAL A 180 -30.27 22.63 -47.28
CA VAL A 180 -29.65 21.30 -47.37
C VAL A 180 -30.68 20.21 -47.10
N LEU A 181 -31.61 20.44 -46.16
CA LEU A 181 -32.74 19.55 -45.91
C LEU A 181 -33.65 19.45 -47.14
N TRP A 182 -34.03 20.59 -47.71
CA TRP A 182 -34.85 20.65 -48.92
C TRP A 182 -34.15 20.03 -50.14
N CYS A 183 -32.86 20.31 -50.34
CA CYS A 183 -32.07 19.69 -51.42
C CYS A 183 -32.06 18.18 -51.30
N LYS A 184 -31.96 17.63 -50.08
CA LYS A 184 -31.94 16.19 -49.85
C LYS A 184 -33.27 15.51 -50.21
N ASP A 185 -34.38 16.18 -49.91
CA ASP A 185 -35.72 15.67 -50.20
C ASP A 185 -36.03 15.75 -51.71
N GLN A 186 -35.65 16.86 -52.35
CA GLN A 186 -35.85 17.11 -53.78
C GLN A 186 -34.81 16.43 -54.68
N TRP A 187 -33.69 15.97 -54.12
CA TRP A 187 -32.63 15.28 -54.85
C TRP A 187 -33.14 14.05 -55.59
N ASN A 188 -33.98 13.25 -54.93
CA ASN A 188 -34.50 12.01 -55.50
C ASN A 188 -35.50 12.26 -56.64
N GLU A 189 -36.28 13.34 -56.52
CA GLU A 189 -37.22 13.75 -57.57
C GLU A 189 -36.49 14.29 -58.80
N VAL A 190 -35.46 15.12 -58.59
CA VAL A 190 -34.61 15.63 -59.66
C VAL A 190 -33.83 14.50 -60.34
N LYS A 191 -33.29 13.54 -59.57
CA LYS A 191 -32.57 12.38 -60.12
C LYS A 191 -33.50 11.45 -60.91
N LYS A 192 -34.78 11.35 -60.54
CA LYS A 192 -35.77 10.57 -61.29
C LYS A 192 -36.19 11.27 -62.60
N ALA A 193 -36.30 12.59 -62.58
CA ALA A 193 -36.63 13.39 -63.76
C ALA A 193 -35.44 13.55 -64.73
N TYR A 194 -34.22 13.49 -64.21
CA TYR A 194 -32.97 13.60 -64.97
C TYR A 194 -31.99 12.48 -64.55
N PRO A 195 -32.21 11.23 -65.01
CA PRO A 195 -31.41 10.07 -64.59
C PRO A 195 -29.94 10.15 -64.99
N ASP A 196 -29.66 10.82 -66.12
CA ASP A 196 -28.32 10.94 -66.71
C ASP A 196 -27.63 12.28 -66.39
N ALA A 197 -28.29 13.18 -65.65
CA ALA A 197 -27.71 14.48 -65.30
C ALA A 197 -26.59 14.34 -64.26
N ASP A 198 -25.51 15.09 -64.45
CA ASP A 198 -24.37 15.07 -63.54
C ASP A 198 -24.72 15.78 -62.21
N PHE A 199 -24.01 15.43 -61.12
CA PHE A 199 -24.20 16.00 -59.78
C PHE A 199 -24.21 17.53 -59.80
N LYS A 200 -23.32 18.14 -60.60
CA LYS A 200 -23.19 19.58 -60.73
C LYS A 200 -24.41 20.22 -61.41
N GLU A 201 -24.99 19.55 -62.40
CA GLU A 201 -26.20 20.00 -63.11
C GLU A 201 -27.44 19.88 -62.21
N MET A 202 -27.56 18.75 -61.49
CA MET A 202 -28.62 18.56 -60.49
C MET A 202 -28.53 19.58 -59.35
N ALA A 203 -27.33 19.88 -58.85
CA ALA A 203 -27.13 20.89 -57.81
C ALA A 203 -27.49 22.30 -58.29
N ASN A 204 -27.12 22.66 -59.52
CA ASN A 204 -27.51 23.94 -60.13
C ASN A 204 -29.03 24.03 -60.32
N LEU A 205 -29.68 22.96 -60.77
CA LEU A 205 -31.13 22.90 -60.94
C LEU A 205 -31.86 23.05 -59.60
N LEU A 206 -31.41 22.35 -58.56
CA LEU A 206 -31.95 22.48 -57.20
C LEU A 206 -31.70 23.88 -56.61
N GLY A 207 -30.53 24.47 -56.83
CA GLY A 207 -30.24 25.85 -56.43
C GLY A 207 -31.18 26.87 -57.08
N SER A 208 -31.45 26.72 -58.38
CA SER A 208 -32.41 27.57 -59.11
C SER A 208 -33.85 27.35 -58.62
N LYS A 209 -34.27 26.09 -58.43
CA LYS A 209 -35.58 25.74 -57.87
C LYS A 209 -35.77 26.33 -56.47
N TRP A 210 -34.79 26.25 -55.58
CA TRP A 210 -34.89 26.83 -54.24
C TRP A 210 -35.09 28.35 -54.27
N LYS A 211 -34.55 29.06 -55.27
CA LYS A 211 -34.78 30.50 -55.42
C LYS A 211 -36.21 30.82 -55.83
N THR A 212 -36.84 29.97 -56.64
CA THR A 212 -38.22 30.13 -57.12
C THR A 212 -39.28 29.51 -56.21
N VAL A 213 -38.89 28.61 -55.29
CA VAL A 213 -39.74 28.01 -54.26
C VAL A 213 -40.34 29.10 -53.36
N SER A 214 -41.64 29.02 -53.13
CA SER A 214 -42.40 30.00 -52.36
C SER A 214 -41.99 30.00 -50.88
N ALA A 215 -42.24 31.10 -50.17
CA ALA A 215 -41.94 31.17 -48.74
C ALA A 215 -42.70 30.10 -47.93
N GLU A 216 -43.86 29.67 -48.41
CA GLU A 216 -44.69 28.64 -47.78
C GLU A 216 -44.06 27.25 -47.87
N GLU A 217 -43.38 26.93 -48.98
CA GLU A 217 -42.68 25.65 -49.16
C GLU A 217 -41.33 25.61 -48.41
N LYS A 218 -40.73 26.77 -48.13
CA LYS A 218 -39.50 26.88 -47.31
C LYS A 218 -39.79 26.77 -45.81
N LYS A 219 -40.97 27.22 -45.39
CA LYS A 219 -41.38 27.34 -43.98
C LYS A 219 -41.24 26.03 -43.18
N PRO A 220 -41.67 24.85 -43.67
CA PRO A 220 -41.50 23.59 -42.94
C PRO A 220 -40.03 23.21 -42.70
N TYR A 221 -39.14 23.52 -43.64
CA TYR A 221 -37.71 23.23 -43.52
C TYR A 221 -37.01 24.20 -42.56
N GLU A 222 -37.45 25.46 -42.51
CA GLU A 222 -36.98 26.44 -41.54
C GLU A 222 -37.41 26.10 -40.12
N GLU A 223 -38.69 25.71 -39.93
CA GLU A 223 -39.21 25.26 -38.64
C GLU A 223 -38.51 24.00 -38.15
N ARG A 224 -38.29 23.02 -39.04
CA ARG A 224 -37.54 21.80 -38.73
C ARG A 224 -36.10 22.10 -38.32
N TYR A 225 -35.41 22.98 -39.04
CA TYR A 225 -34.05 23.41 -38.68
C TYR A 225 -34.01 24.11 -37.32
N ARG A 226 -34.99 24.97 -37.01
CA ARG A 226 -35.08 25.63 -35.69
C ARG A 226 -35.27 24.61 -34.57
N ALA A 227 -36.20 23.68 -34.74
CA ALA A 227 -36.45 22.62 -33.76
C ALA A 227 -35.21 21.73 -33.53
N GLU A 228 -34.56 21.27 -34.61
CA GLU A 228 -33.35 20.45 -34.50
C GLU A 228 -32.18 21.24 -33.87
N LYS A 229 -32.06 22.55 -34.14
CA LYS A 229 -31.05 23.43 -33.53
C LYS A 229 -31.27 23.64 -32.04
N GLU A 230 -32.50 23.81 -31.59
CA GLU A 230 -32.81 23.92 -30.17
C GLU A 230 -32.49 22.63 -29.42
N VAL A 231 -32.81 21.47 -30.01
CA VAL A 231 -32.46 20.16 -29.45
C VAL A 231 -30.94 20.00 -29.36
N TYR A 232 -30.21 20.33 -30.42
CA TYR A 232 -28.74 20.29 -30.43
C TYR A 232 -28.13 21.20 -29.34
N LEU A 233 -28.64 22.42 -29.19
CA LEU A 233 -28.15 23.34 -28.15
C LEU A 233 -28.43 22.82 -26.74
N LYS A 234 -29.59 22.19 -26.52
CA LYS A 234 -29.92 21.53 -25.24
C LYS A 234 -28.98 20.36 -24.94
N ILE A 235 -28.68 19.52 -25.94
CA ILE A 235 -27.74 18.38 -25.79
C ILE A 235 -26.34 18.89 -25.45
N VAL A 236 -25.80 19.85 -26.21
CA VAL A 236 -24.48 20.43 -25.94
C VAL A 236 -24.43 21.11 -24.57
N GLY A 237 -25.52 21.77 -24.16
CA GLY A 237 -25.66 22.36 -22.84
C GLY A 237 -25.62 21.31 -21.72
N ASN A 238 -26.30 20.18 -21.89
CA ASN A 238 -26.26 19.05 -20.96
C ASN A 238 -24.84 18.46 -20.88
N GLU A 239 -24.21 18.16 -22.02
CA GLU A 239 -22.87 17.55 -22.06
C GLU A 239 -21.81 18.41 -21.35
N LYS A 240 -21.90 19.74 -21.48
CA LYS A 240 -21.00 20.65 -20.75
C LYS A 240 -21.19 20.56 -19.25
N ARG A 241 -22.44 20.52 -18.77
CA ARG A 241 -22.75 20.36 -17.35
C ARG A 241 -22.30 19.01 -16.82
N ASP A 242 -22.52 17.94 -17.58
CA ASP A 242 -22.10 16.59 -17.19
C ASP A 242 -20.57 16.49 -17.10
N HIS A 243 -19.86 17.10 -18.05
CA HIS A 243 -18.39 17.18 -18.01
C HIS A 243 -17.89 18.00 -16.80
N GLU A 244 -18.52 19.14 -16.52
CA GLU A 244 -18.20 19.96 -15.34
C GLU A 244 -18.48 19.21 -14.03
N ALA A 245 -19.60 18.49 -13.94
CA ALA A 245 -19.94 17.66 -12.80
C ALA A 245 -18.93 16.51 -12.59
N LEU A 246 -18.50 15.83 -13.67
CA LEU A 246 -17.46 14.80 -13.59
C LEU A 246 -16.11 15.37 -13.13
N LYS A 247 -15.74 16.56 -13.61
CA LYS A 247 -14.51 17.24 -13.18
C LYS A 247 -14.56 17.58 -11.68
N LEU A 248 -15.68 18.10 -11.20
CA LEU A 248 -15.89 18.39 -9.78
C LEU A 248 -15.84 17.13 -8.92
N LEU A 249 -16.43 16.02 -9.40
CA LEU A 249 -16.35 14.72 -8.70
C LEU A 249 -14.91 14.21 -8.59
N GLU A 250 -14.13 14.34 -9.67
CA GLU A 250 -12.71 13.95 -9.66
C GLU A 250 -11.89 14.82 -8.70
N GLU A 251 -12.17 16.13 -8.64
CA GLU A 251 -11.56 17.05 -7.68
C GLU A 251 -11.95 16.73 -6.24
N GLU A 252 -13.22 16.41 -5.97
CA GLU A 252 -13.70 16.00 -4.64
C GLU A 252 -13.03 14.69 -4.20
N GLN A 253 -12.89 13.70 -5.08
CA GLN A 253 -12.18 12.46 -4.78
C GLN A 253 -10.70 12.69 -4.45
N LYS A 254 -10.03 13.59 -5.18
CA LYS A 254 -8.64 14.00 -4.88
C LYS A 254 -8.56 14.68 -3.52
N GLN A 255 -9.49 15.57 -3.21
CA GLN A 255 -9.55 16.24 -1.91
C GLN A 255 -9.80 15.24 -0.76
N LYS A 256 -10.75 14.32 -0.91
CA LYS A 256 -10.99 13.25 0.07
C LYS A 256 -9.76 12.38 0.31
N THR A 257 -9.06 12.03 -0.76
CA THR A 257 -7.82 11.24 -0.66
C THR A 257 -6.71 12.03 0.05
N ALA A 258 -6.56 13.32 -0.26
CA ALA A 258 -5.61 14.20 0.43
C ALA A 258 -5.97 14.38 1.92
N MET A 259 -7.25 14.51 2.24
CA MET A 259 -7.75 14.59 3.62
C MET A 259 -7.47 13.30 4.39
N HIS A 260 -7.76 12.13 3.81
CA HIS A 260 -7.47 10.84 4.43
C HIS A 260 -5.97 10.65 4.70
N LEU A 261 -5.11 11.02 3.75
CA LEU A 261 -3.65 10.98 3.95
C LEU A 261 -3.18 11.92 5.06
N LEU A 262 -3.80 13.11 5.17
CA LEU A 262 -3.50 14.05 6.24
C LEU A 262 -3.95 13.52 7.60
N GLU A 263 -5.13 12.90 7.67
CA GLU A 263 -5.66 12.27 8.87
C GLU A 263 -4.77 11.11 9.33
N GLU A 264 -4.37 10.23 8.41
CA GLU A 264 -3.41 9.14 8.66
C GLU A 264 -2.07 9.68 9.18
N TYR A 265 -1.56 10.78 8.60
CA TYR A 265 -0.34 11.43 9.09
C TYR A 265 -0.49 12.03 10.49
N LEU A 266 -1.61 12.71 10.77
CA LEU A 266 -1.88 13.28 12.08
C LEU A 266 -2.04 12.19 13.14
N GLN A 267 -2.68 11.08 12.79
CA GLN A 267 -2.80 9.91 13.64
C GLN A 267 -1.42 9.28 13.91
N PHE A 268 -0.60 9.08 12.88
CA PHE A 268 0.78 8.62 13.04
C PHE A 268 1.59 9.54 13.96
N LYS A 269 1.45 10.87 13.82
CA LYS A 269 2.14 11.83 14.69
C LYS A 269 1.65 11.73 16.14
N GLN A 270 0.34 11.60 16.36
CA GLN A 270 -0.22 11.40 17.70
C GLN A 270 0.25 10.07 18.30
N GLU A 271 0.26 8.99 17.53
CA GLU A 271 0.75 7.68 17.96
C GLU A 271 2.24 7.74 18.33
N ALA A 272 3.08 8.40 17.51
CA ALA A 272 4.49 8.62 17.81
C ALA A 272 4.70 9.50 19.06
N GLU A 273 3.85 10.51 19.30
CA GLU A 273 3.88 11.31 20.52
C GLU A 273 3.42 10.50 21.74
N ILE A 274 2.40 9.66 21.60
CA ILE A 274 1.92 8.74 22.66
C ILE A 274 2.99 7.70 22.96
N GLU A 275 3.66 7.16 21.94
CA GLU A 275 4.74 6.19 22.09
C GLU A 275 5.95 6.85 22.77
N ASN A 276 6.32 8.06 22.39
CA ASN A 276 7.32 8.84 23.11
C ASN A 276 6.90 9.11 24.57
N LYS A 277 5.64 9.48 24.82
CA LYS A 277 5.11 9.65 26.20
C LYS A 277 5.10 8.33 26.98
N LYS A 278 4.79 7.19 26.35
CA LYS A 278 4.89 5.85 26.95
C LYS A 278 6.34 5.47 27.24
N LYS A 279 7.30 5.80 26.36
CA LYS A 279 8.74 5.68 26.61
C LYS A 279 9.19 6.56 27.80
N THR A 280 8.58 7.73 28.01
CA THR A 280 8.86 8.57 29.19
C THR A 280 8.19 8.08 30.49
N LYS A 281 7.06 7.37 30.41
CA LYS A 281 6.52 6.59 31.54
C LYS A 281 7.34 5.31 31.68
N LYS A 282 8.57 5.46 32.19
CA LYS A 282 9.54 4.38 32.41
C LYS A 282 8.85 3.15 33.03
N VAL A 283 8.58 2.13 32.21
CA VAL A 283 8.60 0.76 32.71
C VAL A 283 9.99 0.61 33.32
N LYS A 284 10.05 0.44 34.65
CA LYS A 284 11.34 0.20 35.31
C LYS A 284 11.89 -1.07 34.68
N ASP A 285 12.97 -0.90 33.92
CA ASP A 285 13.66 -1.97 33.21
C ASP A 285 13.82 -3.18 34.17
N PRO A 286 13.19 -4.33 33.87
CA PRO A 286 13.24 -5.50 34.74
C PRO A 286 14.66 -5.98 35.05
N LEU A 287 15.61 -5.67 34.16
CA LEU A 287 17.02 -6.06 34.27
C LEU A 287 17.88 -5.02 34.99
N LYS A 288 17.35 -3.83 35.28
CA LYS A 288 18.10 -2.82 36.04
C LYS A 288 18.32 -3.34 37.46
N PRO A 289 19.58 -3.44 37.92
CA PRO A 289 19.87 -3.80 39.31
C PRO A 289 19.08 -2.93 40.28
N LYS A 290 18.53 -3.54 41.34
CA LYS A 290 17.77 -2.82 42.37
C LYS A 290 18.73 -2.19 43.36
N GLN A 291 18.35 -1.03 43.91
CA GLN A 291 19.19 -0.34 44.89
C GLN A 291 19.53 -1.26 46.08
N PRO A 292 20.77 -1.19 46.59
CA PRO A 292 21.22 -2.01 47.69
C PRO A 292 20.49 -1.59 48.97
N MET A 293 20.20 -2.56 49.83
CA MET A 293 19.57 -2.25 51.12
C MET A 293 20.58 -1.57 52.06
N SER A 294 20.12 -0.50 52.72
CA SER A 294 20.87 0.17 53.79
C SER A 294 20.98 -0.72 55.04
N ALA A 295 21.94 -0.44 55.91
CA ALA A 295 22.22 -1.19 57.14
C ALA A 295 20.96 -1.40 58.00
N TYR A 296 20.14 -0.35 58.16
CA TYR A 296 18.85 -0.44 58.85
C TYR A 296 17.90 -1.42 58.18
N PHE A 297 17.80 -1.44 56.85
CA PHE A 297 16.88 -2.32 56.13
C PHE A 297 17.33 -3.78 56.15
N VAL A 298 18.64 -4.04 56.18
CA VAL A 298 19.19 -5.39 56.37
C VAL A 298 18.78 -5.90 57.76
N PHE A 299 19.05 -5.12 58.81
CA PHE A 299 18.61 -5.41 60.18
C PHE A 299 17.09 -5.58 60.27
N ALA A 300 16.34 -4.64 59.69
CA ALA A 300 14.88 -4.63 59.76
C ALA A 300 14.25 -5.82 59.03
N ASN A 301 14.88 -6.35 57.99
CA ASN A 301 14.38 -7.55 57.32
C ASN A 301 14.57 -8.80 58.17
N GLU A 302 15.73 -8.94 58.83
CA GLU A 302 15.99 -10.04 59.77
C GLU A 302 15.02 -9.97 60.97
N ARG A 303 14.87 -8.79 61.58
CA ARG A 303 13.94 -8.59 62.71
C ARG A 303 12.49 -8.74 62.29
N ARG A 304 12.11 -8.26 61.10
CA ARG A 304 10.74 -8.44 60.58
C ARG A 304 10.40 -9.92 60.46
N ALA A 305 11.31 -10.76 59.97
CA ALA A 305 11.05 -12.20 59.87
C ALA A 305 10.82 -12.84 61.25
N ILE A 306 11.61 -12.47 62.25
CA ILE A 306 11.47 -12.95 63.63
C ILE A 306 10.18 -12.45 64.29
N LEU A 307 9.78 -11.19 64.05
CA LEU A 307 8.59 -10.62 64.66
C LEU A 307 7.30 -11.08 63.96
N LEU A 308 7.35 -11.36 62.65
CA LEU A 308 6.24 -12.00 61.93
C LEU A 308 6.02 -13.45 62.38
N SER A 309 7.07 -14.22 62.64
CA SER A 309 6.92 -15.59 63.16
C SER A 309 6.35 -15.62 64.59
N GLN A 310 6.45 -14.51 65.32
CA GLN A 310 5.78 -14.28 66.59
C GLN A 310 4.33 -13.78 66.45
N ASN A 311 3.75 -13.82 65.24
CA ASN A 311 2.40 -13.34 64.90
C ASN A 311 2.13 -11.86 65.24
N LYS A 312 3.17 -11.01 65.24
CA LYS A 312 3.00 -9.57 65.46
C LYS A 312 2.50 -8.88 64.19
N ASN A 313 1.66 -7.86 64.35
CA ASN A 313 1.15 -7.10 63.22
C ASN A 313 2.27 -6.31 62.53
N ILE A 314 2.20 -6.13 61.21
CA ILE A 314 3.20 -5.42 60.40
C ILE A 314 3.49 -4.01 60.95
N PHE A 315 2.48 -3.32 61.47
CA PHE A 315 2.65 -2.00 62.09
C PHE A 315 3.44 -2.06 63.42
N GLU A 316 3.19 -3.08 64.25
CA GLU A 316 3.92 -3.31 65.51
C GLU A 316 5.36 -3.71 65.23
N VAL A 317 5.57 -4.56 64.21
CA VAL A 317 6.89 -4.99 63.76
C VAL A 317 7.73 -3.79 63.34
N ALA A 318 7.15 -2.86 62.57
CA ALA A 318 7.84 -1.64 62.16
C ALA A 318 8.21 -0.74 63.35
N LYS A 319 7.31 -0.60 64.34
CA LYS A 319 7.55 0.19 65.54
C LYS A 319 8.68 -0.40 66.40
N ILE A 320 8.59 -1.69 66.71
CA ILE A 320 9.58 -2.41 67.52
C ILE A 320 10.96 -2.37 66.84
N THR A 321 11.01 -2.68 65.54
CA THR A 321 12.27 -2.70 64.78
C THR A 321 12.94 -1.31 64.74
N GLY A 322 12.15 -0.24 64.62
CA GLY A 322 12.67 1.13 64.63
C GLY A 322 13.21 1.57 65.99
N GLU A 323 12.55 1.18 67.08
CA GLU A 323 13.00 1.43 68.46
C GLU A 323 14.27 0.63 68.78
N GLU A 324 14.32 -0.66 68.39
CA GLU A 324 15.51 -1.51 68.55
C GLU A 324 16.70 -0.98 67.78
N TRP A 325 16.51 -0.52 66.54
CA TRP A 325 17.59 0.09 65.76
C TRP A 325 18.16 1.33 66.43
N LYS A 326 17.31 2.20 66.97
CA LYS A 326 17.75 3.42 67.68
C LYS A 326 18.55 3.08 68.95
N ASN A 327 18.18 2.00 69.64
CA ASN A 327 18.82 1.58 70.90
C ASN A 327 20.04 0.65 70.69
N LEU A 328 20.28 0.16 69.47
CA LEU A 328 21.48 -0.62 69.12
C LEU A 328 22.75 0.23 69.26
N THR A 329 23.78 -0.36 69.88
CA THR A 329 25.12 0.23 69.97
C THR A 329 25.85 0.17 68.63
N GLU A 330 26.84 1.04 68.44
CA GLU A 330 27.66 1.08 67.21
C GLU A 330 28.33 -0.26 66.90
N ALA A 331 28.81 -0.97 67.94
CA ALA A 331 29.39 -2.31 67.79
C ALA A 331 28.38 -3.35 67.27
N GLN A 332 27.10 -3.23 67.64
CA GLN A 332 26.04 -4.12 67.16
C GLN A 332 25.49 -3.69 65.79
N ARG A 333 25.65 -2.41 65.40
CA ARG A 333 25.34 -1.91 64.06
C ARG A 333 26.43 -2.21 63.03
N ALA A 334 27.68 -2.31 63.46
CA ALA A 334 28.84 -2.59 62.62
C ALA A 334 28.67 -3.76 61.62
N PRO A 335 28.16 -4.95 61.99
CA PRO A 335 27.96 -6.04 61.02
C PRO A 335 26.94 -5.68 59.93
N TYR A 336 25.88 -4.94 60.29
CA TYR A 336 24.86 -4.49 59.34
C TYR A 336 25.38 -3.40 58.41
N GLU A 337 26.24 -2.51 58.91
CA GLU A 337 26.93 -1.50 58.11
C GLU A 337 27.92 -2.12 57.12
N GLN A 338 28.69 -3.11 57.55
CA GLN A 338 29.58 -3.87 56.66
C GLN A 338 28.79 -4.61 55.57
N MET A 339 27.65 -5.23 55.93
CA MET A 339 26.78 -5.90 54.96
C MET A 339 26.18 -4.91 53.95
N ALA A 340 25.79 -3.72 54.40
CA ALA A 340 25.31 -2.65 53.53
C ALA A 340 26.41 -2.11 52.60
N MET A 341 27.65 -1.99 53.08
CA MET A 341 28.80 -1.61 52.25
C MET A 341 29.06 -2.65 51.15
N LYS A 342 29.11 -3.94 51.49
CA LYS A 342 29.27 -5.03 50.51
C LYS A 342 28.12 -5.05 49.49
N ASN A 343 26.88 -4.86 49.93
CA ASN A 343 25.72 -4.77 49.03
C ASN A 343 25.84 -3.57 48.08
N LYS A 344 26.36 -2.44 48.57
CA LYS A 344 26.59 -1.23 47.75
C LYS A 344 27.68 -1.44 46.70
N GLU A 345 28.78 -2.08 47.06
CA GLU A 345 29.85 -2.43 46.12
C GLU A 345 29.36 -3.39 45.04
N ARG A 346 28.64 -4.46 45.43
CA ARG A 346 28.02 -5.39 44.48
C ARG A 346 27.07 -4.68 43.51
N TYR A 347 26.21 -3.80 44.03
CA TYR A 347 25.30 -3.01 43.19
C TYR A 347 26.06 -2.09 42.23
N ALA A 348 27.18 -1.48 42.66
CA ALA A 348 27.99 -0.65 41.79
C ALA A 348 28.55 -1.45 40.60
N GLN A 349 29.11 -2.63 40.87
CA GLN A 349 29.60 -3.54 39.83
C GLN A 349 28.47 -4.01 38.88
N GLU A 350 27.33 -4.43 39.43
CA GLU A 350 26.18 -4.84 38.62
C GLU A 350 25.62 -3.69 37.76
N MET A 351 25.63 -2.47 38.29
CA MET A 351 25.20 -1.26 37.56
C MET A 351 26.16 -0.87 36.44
N GLU A 352 27.48 -1.00 36.65
CA GLU A 352 28.47 -0.77 35.59
C GLU A 352 28.27 -1.76 34.44
N VAL A 353 28.09 -3.04 34.74
CA VAL A 353 27.79 -4.07 33.72
C VAL A 353 26.47 -3.77 33.01
N TYR A 354 25.43 -3.37 33.74
CA TYR A 354 24.14 -3.01 33.16
C TYR A 354 24.25 -1.78 32.24
N ASN A 355 24.98 -0.73 32.66
CA ASN A 355 25.19 0.45 31.85
C ASN A 355 25.97 0.12 30.57
N HIS A 356 27.04 -0.68 30.66
CA HIS A 356 27.81 -1.10 29.50
C HIS A 356 26.95 -1.87 28.49
N LYS A 357 26.21 -2.88 28.94
CA LYS A 357 25.31 -3.67 28.08
C LYS A 357 24.24 -2.79 27.42
N LYS A 358 23.70 -1.83 28.15
CA LYS A 358 22.70 -0.90 27.64
C LYS A 358 23.26 0.04 26.58
N ASP A 359 24.48 0.52 26.79
CA ASP A 359 25.17 1.38 25.82
C ASP A 359 25.54 0.59 24.54
N GLU A 360 25.96 -0.67 24.68
CA GLU A 360 26.19 -1.59 23.56
C GLU A 360 24.91 -1.88 22.77
N GLU A 361 23.81 -2.20 23.45
CA GLU A 361 22.51 -2.43 22.83
C GLU A 361 22.03 -1.18 22.07
N ALA A 362 22.17 0.01 22.67
CA ALA A 362 21.82 1.27 22.02
C ALA A 362 22.73 1.57 20.80
N ALA A 363 24.01 1.21 20.86
CA ALA A 363 24.93 1.34 19.74
C ALA A 363 24.59 0.37 18.61
N ASN A 364 24.23 -0.87 18.92
CA ASN A 364 23.80 -1.87 17.94
C ASN A 364 22.51 -1.45 17.24
N LEU A 365 21.51 -0.98 18.00
CA LEU A 365 20.26 -0.48 17.42
C LEU A 365 20.49 0.67 16.43
N LYS A 366 21.40 1.59 16.75
CA LYS A 366 21.78 2.69 15.82
C LYS A 366 22.43 2.16 14.54
N LYS A 367 23.31 1.15 14.65
CA LYS A 367 23.94 0.52 13.48
C LYS A 367 22.91 -0.18 12.60
N GLU A 368 21.98 -0.92 13.21
CA GLU A 368 20.88 -1.59 12.50
C GLU A 368 19.98 -0.57 11.77
N ASP A 369 19.63 0.53 12.41
CA ASP A 369 18.86 1.62 11.80
C ASP A 369 19.61 2.26 10.62
N GLU A 370 20.92 2.50 10.75
CA GLU A 370 21.76 3.01 9.67
C GLU A 370 21.85 2.05 8.48
N GLU A 371 21.97 0.75 8.73
CA GLU A 371 21.97 -0.29 7.69
C GLU A 371 20.63 -0.37 6.96
N LEU A 372 19.52 -0.32 7.70
CA LEU A 372 18.18 -0.30 7.13
C LEU A 372 17.97 0.94 6.25
N MET A 373 18.47 2.10 6.67
CA MET A 373 18.42 3.33 5.88
C MET A 373 19.26 3.23 4.60
N LYS A 374 20.44 2.60 4.66
CA LYS A 374 21.26 2.32 3.47
C LYS A 374 20.53 1.40 2.50
N LEU A 375 19.90 0.33 2.99
CA LEU A 375 19.14 -0.60 2.16
C LEU A 375 17.97 0.09 1.46
N ARG A 376 17.16 0.86 2.21
CA ARG A 376 16.04 1.63 1.66
C ARG A 376 16.50 2.64 0.61
N LYS A 377 17.66 3.28 0.80
CA LYS A 377 18.27 4.19 -0.18
C LYS A 377 18.68 3.44 -1.46
N GLN A 378 19.28 2.26 -1.34
CA GLN A 378 19.65 1.44 -2.50
C GLN A 378 18.41 1.00 -3.30
N GLU A 379 17.36 0.55 -2.63
CA GLU A 379 16.09 0.18 -3.27
C GLU A 379 15.45 1.35 -4.01
N ALA A 380 15.43 2.54 -3.39
CA ALA A 380 14.92 3.75 -4.02
C ALA A 380 15.71 4.11 -5.30
N LEU A 381 17.04 3.98 -5.27
CA LEU A 381 17.89 4.20 -6.44
C LEU A 381 17.64 3.17 -7.55
N GLN A 382 17.41 1.90 -7.20
CA GLN A 382 17.04 0.89 -8.19
C GLN A 382 15.69 1.18 -8.83
N LEU A 383 14.71 1.64 -8.05
CA LEU A 383 13.40 2.05 -8.58
C LEU A 383 13.51 3.24 -9.52
N LEU A 384 14.34 4.24 -9.20
CA LEU A 384 14.62 5.37 -10.09
C LEU A 384 15.26 4.91 -11.41
N LYS A 385 16.30 4.08 -11.35
CA LYS A 385 16.92 3.50 -12.56
C LYS A 385 15.92 2.70 -13.41
N LYS A 386 15.01 1.95 -12.78
CA LYS A 386 13.94 1.23 -13.50
C LYS A 386 12.97 2.21 -14.17
N LYS A 387 12.55 3.27 -13.47
CA LYS A 387 11.67 4.33 -14.03
C LYS A 387 12.34 5.03 -15.21
N GLU A 388 13.59 5.46 -15.09
CA GLU A 388 14.35 6.09 -16.18
C GLU A 388 14.49 5.17 -17.39
N LYS A 389 14.75 3.87 -17.19
CA LYS A 389 14.79 2.89 -18.28
C LYS A 389 13.43 2.78 -19.00
N THR A 390 12.33 2.71 -18.25
CA THR A 390 10.99 2.66 -18.84
C THR A 390 10.64 3.93 -19.60
N GLU A 391 11.01 5.09 -19.07
CA GLU A 391 10.76 6.38 -19.70
C GLU A 391 11.56 6.56 -20.98
N ASN A 392 12.84 6.17 -20.98
CA ASN A 392 13.69 6.15 -22.17
C ASN A 392 13.15 5.18 -23.24
N LEU A 393 12.63 4.00 -22.84
CA LEU A 393 11.99 3.06 -23.77
C LEU A 393 10.72 3.67 -24.39
N ILE A 394 9.88 4.31 -23.58
CA ILE A 394 8.67 5.00 -24.06
C ILE A 394 9.04 6.13 -25.02
N LYS A 395 10.06 6.93 -24.70
CA LYS A 395 10.57 8.01 -25.55
C LYS A 395 11.09 7.48 -26.89
N LYS A 396 11.90 6.42 -26.87
CA LYS A 396 12.42 5.75 -28.08
C LYS A 396 11.30 5.17 -28.94
N THR A 397 10.27 4.60 -28.31
CA THR A 397 9.10 4.06 -29.03
C THR A 397 8.27 5.17 -29.67
N LYS A 398 8.10 6.31 -28.98
CA LYS A 398 7.42 7.50 -29.53
C LYS A 398 8.23 8.11 -30.69
N GLU A 399 9.54 8.22 -30.55
CA GLU A 399 10.43 8.77 -31.60
C GLU A 399 10.45 7.88 -32.85
N ASN A 400 10.55 6.55 -32.70
CA ASN A 400 10.44 5.62 -33.83
C ASN A 400 9.08 5.72 -34.53
N ARG A 401 7.98 5.90 -33.78
CA ARG A 401 6.65 6.09 -34.34
C ARG A 401 6.52 7.40 -35.11
N GLN A 402 7.21 8.45 -34.67
CA GLN A 402 7.26 9.75 -35.36
C GLN A 402 8.15 9.71 -36.61
N LYS A 403 9.32 9.06 -36.57
CA LYS A 403 10.17 8.81 -37.75
C LYS A 403 9.41 8.02 -38.83
N LYS A 404 8.68 6.97 -38.45
CA LYS A 404 7.82 6.20 -39.37
C LYS A 404 6.69 7.02 -40.00
N LYS A 405 6.25 8.12 -39.35
CA LYS A 405 5.24 9.03 -39.91
C LYS A 405 5.87 10.06 -40.84
N LYS A 406 7.06 10.58 -40.55
CA LYS A 406 7.81 11.50 -41.44
C LYS A 406 8.28 10.81 -42.72
N ASP A 407 8.84 9.59 -42.62
CA ASP A 407 9.27 8.79 -43.78
C ASP A 407 8.13 8.44 -44.76
N LYS A 408 6.88 8.44 -44.28
CA LYS A 408 5.68 8.25 -45.11
C LYS A 408 5.13 9.54 -45.71
N GLY A 409 5.52 10.71 -45.18
CA GLY A 409 5.06 12.02 -45.64
C GLY A 409 5.97 12.70 -46.66
N GLU A 410 7.26 12.33 -46.72
CA GLU A 410 8.26 13.00 -47.57
C GLU A 410 8.62 12.27 -48.87
N LYS A 411 8.08 11.07 -49.13
CA LYS A 411 8.22 10.47 -50.47
C LYS A 411 7.23 11.14 -51.41
N ILE A 412 7.71 12.13 -52.17
CA ILE A 412 7.17 12.42 -53.51
C ILE A 412 7.42 11.13 -54.30
N VAL A 413 6.44 10.24 -54.27
CA VAL A 413 6.47 9.02 -55.08
C VAL A 413 6.37 9.50 -56.51
N ASP A 414 7.43 9.29 -57.30
CA ASP A 414 7.45 9.52 -58.74
C ASP A 414 6.10 9.08 -59.33
N PRO A 415 5.31 10.00 -59.92
CA PRO A 415 4.01 9.69 -60.50
C PRO A 415 4.04 8.53 -61.51
N ASN A 416 5.19 8.26 -62.12
CA ASN A 416 5.38 7.20 -63.12
C ASN A 416 5.83 5.87 -62.52
N LYS A 417 6.10 5.78 -61.20
CA LYS A 417 6.46 4.50 -60.59
C LYS A 417 5.24 3.57 -60.54
N PRO A 418 5.31 2.36 -61.12
CA PRO A 418 4.22 1.40 -61.06
C PRO A 418 3.77 1.15 -59.61
N LYS A 419 2.46 1.03 -59.40
CA LYS A 419 1.86 0.77 -58.07
C LYS A 419 1.65 -0.71 -57.86
N LYS A 420 1.92 -1.19 -56.64
CA LYS A 420 1.67 -2.60 -56.29
C LYS A 420 0.19 -2.93 -56.50
N PRO A 421 -0.11 -4.06 -57.16
CA PRO A 421 -1.48 -4.47 -57.44
C PRO A 421 -2.18 -4.94 -56.17
N ALA A 422 -3.50 -4.99 -56.23
CA ALA A 422 -4.33 -5.42 -55.11
C ALA A 422 -4.10 -6.90 -54.78
N SER A 423 -4.02 -7.22 -53.48
CA SER A 423 -3.96 -8.61 -52.98
C SER A 423 -5.25 -9.37 -53.28
N SER A 424 -5.22 -10.70 -53.27
CA SER A 424 -6.36 -11.59 -53.57
C SER A 424 -7.63 -11.23 -52.79
N PHE A 425 -7.50 -10.96 -51.49
CA PHE A 425 -8.61 -10.48 -50.67
C PHE A 425 -9.12 -9.10 -51.09
N LEU A 426 -8.24 -8.18 -51.49
CA LEU A 426 -8.66 -6.84 -51.94
C LEU A 426 -9.38 -6.88 -53.29
N LEU A 427 -8.93 -7.72 -54.22
CA LEU A 427 -9.61 -7.94 -55.50
C LEU A 427 -11.03 -8.46 -55.27
N PHE A 428 -11.15 -9.51 -54.46
CA PHE A 428 -12.44 -10.04 -54.02
C PHE A 428 -13.28 -8.98 -53.31
N SER A 429 -12.68 -8.23 -52.37
CA SER A 429 -13.36 -7.20 -51.60
C SER A 429 -13.88 -6.08 -52.50
N ASN A 430 -13.16 -5.70 -53.54
CA ASN A 430 -13.60 -4.64 -54.45
C ASN A 430 -14.78 -5.10 -55.29
N GLU A 431 -14.76 -6.33 -55.79
CA GLU A 431 -15.84 -6.88 -56.61
C GLU A 431 -17.10 -7.16 -55.79
N THR A 432 -16.96 -7.78 -54.62
CA THR A 432 -18.08 -7.97 -53.70
C THR A 432 -18.61 -6.65 -53.14
N LYS A 433 -17.77 -5.64 -52.93
CA LYS A 433 -18.23 -4.31 -52.55
C LYS A 433 -19.08 -3.67 -53.65
N LYS A 434 -18.69 -3.80 -54.93
CA LYS A 434 -19.49 -3.32 -56.06
C LYS A 434 -20.85 -4.01 -56.10
N ASN A 435 -20.89 -5.34 -56.00
CA ASN A 435 -22.14 -6.11 -56.00
C ASN A 435 -23.04 -5.76 -54.81
N LEU A 436 -22.48 -5.72 -53.59
CA LEU A 436 -23.22 -5.36 -52.38
C LEU A 436 -23.68 -3.89 -52.37
N SER A 437 -22.95 -2.99 -53.02
CA SER A 437 -23.35 -1.59 -53.16
C SER A 437 -24.49 -1.39 -54.15
N GLY A 438 -24.60 -2.24 -55.18
CA GLY A 438 -25.70 -2.27 -56.13
C GLY A 438 -26.95 -2.93 -55.56
N GLU A 439 -26.81 -4.03 -54.82
CA GLU A 439 -27.93 -4.73 -54.17
C GLU A 439 -28.51 -3.93 -52.99
N ARG A 440 -27.67 -3.16 -52.28
CA ARG A 440 -28.06 -2.40 -51.09
C ARG A 440 -27.50 -0.98 -51.10
N PRO A 441 -28.06 -0.10 -51.95
CA PRO A 441 -27.68 1.31 -51.95
C PRO A 441 -28.00 1.94 -50.58
N GLY A 442 -26.98 2.49 -49.91
CA GLY A 442 -27.10 3.21 -48.63
C GLY A 442 -26.45 2.55 -47.40
N ILE A 443 -25.89 1.35 -47.52
CA ILE A 443 -25.16 0.71 -46.41
C ILE A 443 -23.79 1.39 -46.18
N ASN A 444 -23.44 1.62 -44.91
CA ASN A 444 -22.15 2.17 -44.50
C ASN A 444 -20.98 1.25 -44.93
N ASN A 445 -19.91 1.83 -45.46
CA ASN A 445 -18.66 1.16 -45.84
C ASN A 445 -18.11 0.22 -44.74
N SER A 446 -18.24 0.59 -43.46
CA SER A 446 -17.81 -0.28 -42.35
C SER A 446 -18.61 -1.59 -42.29
N THR A 447 -19.91 -1.53 -42.57
CA THR A 447 -20.80 -2.69 -42.59
C THR A 447 -20.57 -3.52 -43.84
N LEU A 448 -20.39 -2.89 -45.01
CA LEU A 448 -20.00 -3.58 -46.24
C LEU A 448 -18.70 -4.37 -46.05
N ASN A 449 -17.66 -3.74 -45.49
CA ASN A 449 -16.37 -4.41 -45.24
C ASN A 449 -16.49 -5.60 -44.27
N ALA A 450 -17.38 -5.52 -43.27
CA ALA A 450 -17.67 -6.63 -42.38
C ALA A 450 -18.36 -7.79 -43.13
N LEU A 451 -19.39 -7.50 -43.95
CA LEU A 451 -20.05 -8.51 -44.79
C LEU A 451 -19.07 -9.16 -45.77
N ILE A 452 -18.19 -8.37 -46.39
CA ILE A 452 -17.16 -8.87 -47.31
C ILE A 452 -16.18 -9.80 -46.59
N SER A 453 -15.79 -9.46 -45.37
CA SER A 453 -14.89 -10.30 -44.57
C SER A 453 -15.55 -11.63 -44.19
N VAL A 454 -16.87 -11.64 -43.95
CA VAL A 454 -17.65 -12.87 -43.72
C VAL A 454 -17.73 -13.68 -45.01
N LYS A 455 -18.16 -13.06 -46.12
CA LYS A 455 -18.22 -13.72 -47.43
C LYS A 455 -16.88 -14.36 -47.79
N TRP A 456 -15.75 -13.64 -47.62
CA TRP A 456 -14.41 -14.19 -47.87
C TRP A 456 -14.08 -15.45 -47.05
N LYS A 457 -14.53 -15.52 -45.79
CA LYS A 457 -14.32 -16.72 -44.97
C LYS A 457 -15.13 -17.91 -45.49
N GLU A 458 -16.34 -17.63 -45.96
CA GLU A 458 -17.28 -18.62 -46.51
C GLU A 458 -16.90 -19.13 -47.90
N LEU A 459 -16.09 -18.40 -48.69
CA LEU A 459 -15.58 -18.95 -49.96
C LEU A 459 -14.80 -20.24 -49.74
N GLY A 460 -15.08 -21.23 -50.58
CA GLY A 460 -14.31 -22.46 -50.65
C GLY A 460 -12.86 -22.21 -51.10
N GLU A 461 -11.97 -23.16 -50.83
CA GLU A 461 -10.55 -23.03 -51.20
C GLU A 461 -10.36 -22.88 -52.72
N GLN A 462 -11.21 -23.54 -53.52
CA GLN A 462 -11.22 -23.44 -54.98
C GLN A 462 -11.54 -22.02 -55.47
N GLU A 463 -12.54 -21.37 -54.88
CA GLU A 463 -12.91 -20.01 -55.29
C GLU A 463 -11.90 -18.98 -54.78
N LYS A 464 -11.34 -19.19 -53.57
CA LYS A 464 -10.20 -18.40 -53.09
C LYS A 464 -9.00 -18.53 -54.00
N GLN A 465 -8.79 -19.70 -54.60
CA GLN A 465 -7.69 -19.95 -55.53
C GLN A 465 -7.81 -19.07 -56.78
N ILE A 466 -9.01 -18.92 -57.35
CA ILE A 466 -9.25 -17.99 -58.48
C ILE A 466 -8.78 -16.56 -58.15
N TRP A 467 -9.05 -16.09 -56.93
CA TRP A 467 -8.60 -14.76 -56.49
C TRP A 467 -7.10 -14.70 -56.20
N LYS A 468 -6.49 -15.78 -55.72
CA LYS A 468 -5.03 -15.89 -55.55
C LYS A 468 -4.34 -15.86 -56.91
N ASP A 469 -4.87 -16.56 -57.90
CA ASP A 469 -4.32 -16.62 -59.26
C ASP A 469 -4.44 -15.25 -59.94
N LYS A 470 -5.60 -14.59 -59.86
CA LYS A 470 -5.78 -13.20 -60.33
C LYS A 470 -4.81 -12.22 -59.66
N ALA A 471 -4.54 -12.39 -58.37
CA ALA A 471 -3.58 -11.54 -57.66
C ALA A 471 -2.12 -11.86 -58.05
N ALA A 472 -1.81 -13.12 -58.34
CA ALA A 472 -0.50 -13.55 -58.81
C ALA A 472 -0.21 -13.02 -60.21
N GLU A 473 -1.17 -13.11 -61.12
CA GLU A 473 -1.08 -12.54 -62.47
C GLU A 473 -0.88 -11.02 -62.42
N ALA A 474 -1.69 -10.31 -61.61
CA ALA A 474 -1.53 -8.87 -61.43
C ALA A 474 -0.15 -8.52 -60.85
N MET A 475 0.36 -9.32 -59.90
CA MET A 475 1.71 -9.19 -59.34
C MET A 475 2.81 -9.45 -60.37
N GLU A 476 2.59 -10.36 -61.32
CA GLU A 476 3.54 -10.63 -62.40
C GLU A 476 3.55 -9.49 -63.43
N ALA A 477 2.38 -8.98 -63.82
CA ALA A 477 2.27 -7.78 -64.65
C ALA A 477 2.98 -6.59 -64.02
N TYR A 478 2.78 -6.38 -62.71
CA TYR A 478 3.47 -5.36 -61.93
C TYR A 478 5.00 -5.53 -61.93
N LYS A 479 5.50 -6.77 -61.83
CA LYS A 479 6.95 -7.03 -61.91
C LYS A 479 7.49 -6.65 -63.29
N LYS A 480 6.79 -7.01 -64.36
CA LYS A 480 7.18 -6.65 -65.75
C LYS A 480 7.17 -5.13 -65.95
N GLU A 481 6.15 -4.43 -65.45
CA GLU A 481 6.07 -2.97 -65.47
C GLU A 481 7.18 -2.31 -64.64
N LEU A 482 7.50 -2.86 -63.46
CA LEU A 482 8.57 -2.35 -62.60
C LEU A 482 9.94 -2.53 -63.27
N GLU A 483 10.17 -3.65 -63.94
CA GLU A 483 11.39 -3.90 -64.71
C GLU A 483 11.51 -2.94 -65.90
N ALA A 484 10.41 -2.69 -66.63
CA ALA A 484 10.37 -1.72 -67.71
C ALA A 484 10.61 -0.28 -67.20
N TYR A 485 9.99 0.08 -66.08
CA TYR A 485 10.21 1.37 -65.42
C TYR A 485 11.67 1.52 -64.99
N ASN A 486 12.26 0.51 -64.33
CA ASN A 486 13.67 0.54 -63.93
C ASN A 486 14.59 0.69 -65.15
N LYS A 487 14.30 0.02 -66.27
CA LYS A 487 15.03 0.22 -67.53
C LYS A 487 14.89 1.65 -68.05
N SER A 488 13.68 2.21 -68.03
CA SER A 488 13.45 3.59 -68.48
C SER A 488 14.14 4.64 -67.61
N VAL A 489 14.20 4.43 -66.29
CA VAL A 489 14.91 5.30 -65.35
C VAL A 489 16.41 5.31 -65.66
N VAL A 490 17.01 4.13 -65.86
CA VAL A 490 18.42 3.99 -66.23
C VAL A 490 18.72 4.62 -67.60
N GLU A 491 17.82 4.49 -68.57
CA GLU A 491 17.96 5.15 -69.88
C GLU A 491 17.86 6.68 -69.79
N THR A 492 16.97 7.21 -68.95
CA THR A 492 16.87 8.66 -68.72
C THR A 492 18.08 9.23 -67.97
N GLU A 493 18.64 8.48 -67.01
CA GLU A 493 19.86 8.85 -66.31
C GLU A 493 21.08 8.84 -67.23
N ASN A 494 21.19 7.85 -68.13
CA ASN A 494 22.26 7.77 -69.13
C ASN A 494 22.15 8.84 -70.23
N LYS A 495 20.94 9.31 -70.57
CA LYS A 495 20.75 10.44 -71.50
C LYS A 495 21.12 11.77 -70.86
N ASN A 496 20.79 11.97 -69.58
CA ASN A 496 21.14 13.18 -68.83
C ASN A 496 22.64 13.28 -68.47
N GLN A 497 23.41 12.19 -68.56
CA GLN A 497 24.87 12.19 -68.41
C GLN A 497 25.65 12.38 -69.73
N LYS A 498 24.95 12.33 -70.88
CA LYS A 498 25.54 12.51 -72.23
C LYS A 498 25.22 13.87 -72.87
N GLN A 499 24.42 14.69 -72.20
CA GLN A 499 24.30 16.14 -72.43
C GLN A 499 25.19 16.86 -71.41
#